data_AF-A0A0G0HGX7-F1
#
_entry.id   AF-A0A0G0HGX7-F1
#
_cell.length_a   1.000
_cell.length_b   1.000
_cell.length_c   1.000
_cell.angle_alpha   90.00
_cell.angle_beta   90.00
_cell.angle_gamma   90.00
#
_symmetry.space_group_name_H-M   'P 1'
#
loop_
_entity.id
_entity.type
_entity.pdbx_description
1 polymer ?
#
loop_
_entity_poly.entity_id
_entity_poly.type
_entity_poly.pdbx_seq_one_letter_code
_entity_poly.pdbx_strand_id
1 'polypeptide(L)'
;MKAVVVFFAFLFFLHFANPAFAAAPAITAYPNTTISLDTSFTVTATMSGLTNNAVYRLRVAIAQSGTSNYFGSTYDGSTWHMGSISDGNYVNITTDGNGAWGGDIQGKIDSDDPSFTTGSGTYDLKIGRYTQTGVTATWSNPVSITVTVPPTPTPTLTPTPTPTKTPTPTPMSNTPTAKPTTPSAPENISQNSVLGKSTGDGLDISPPENLISDSAKKPDNIFQGIIMLVGVVFIAICVILTIRIIKKGEQVQNEEE
;
A
#
# COMPACT_ATOMS: atom_id res chain seq x y z
N MET A 1 18.87 51.40 -21.37
CA MET A 1 17.43 51.02 -21.44
C MET A 1 17.19 49.54 -21.73
N LYS A 2 17.76 48.92 -22.78
CA LYS A 2 17.44 47.51 -23.15
C LYS A 2 17.71 46.47 -22.04
N ALA A 3 18.81 46.61 -21.29
CA ALA A 3 19.14 45.67 -20.20
C ALA A 3 18.21 45.78 -18.98
N VAL A 4 17.68 46.98 -18.72
CA VAL A 4 16.73 47.22 -17.63
C VAL A 4 15.37 46.58 -17.95
N VAL A 5 14.91 46.70 -19.20
CA VAL A 5 13.67 46.06 -19.66
C VAL A 5 13.76 44.53 -19.60
N VAL A 6 14.91 43.94 -19.97
CA VAL A 6 15.12 42.49 -19.89
C VAL A 6 15.15 42.01 -18.43
N PHE A 7 15.79 42.77 -17.53
CA PHE A 7 15.84 42.44 -16.11
C PHE A 7 14.46 42.52 -15.45
N PHE A 8 13.65 43.55 -15.75
CA PHE A 8 12.27 43.64 -15.26
C PHE A 8 11.35 42.58 -15.88
N ALA A 9 11.53 42.23 -17.15
CA ALA A 9 10.81 41.11 -17.75
C ALA A 9 11.16 39.77 -17.07
N PHE A 10 12.43 39.54 -16.74
CA PHE A 10 12.86 38.34 -16.02
C PHE A 10 12.34 38.31 -14.57
N LEU A 11 12.36 39.44 -13.86
CA LEU A 11 11.76 39.56 -12.52
C LEU A 11 10.24 39.40 -12.52
N PHE A 12 9.57 39.86 -13.58
CA PHE A 12 8.16 39.61 -13.83
C PHE A 12 7.94 38.09 -13.99
N PHE A 13 8.67 37.41 -14.87
CA PHE A 13 8.59 35.95 -15.02
C PHE A 13 8.89 35.17 -13.73
N LEU A 14 9.79 35.65 -12.87
CA LEU A 14 10.05 35.05 -11.55
C LEU A 14 8.96 35.37 -10.51
N HIS A 15 8.29 36.52 -10.61
CA HIS A 15 7.11 36.82 -9.78
C HIS A 15 5.87 36.01 -10.20
N PHE A 16 5.76 35.61 -11.46
CA PHE A 16 4.73 34.67 -11.95
C PHE A 16 5.17 33.21 -11.90
N ALA A 17 6.39 32.92 -11.48
CA ALA A 17 6.80 31.56 -11.18
C ALA A 17 6.10 31.15 -9.88
N ASN A 18 4.88 30.62 -10.01
CA ASN A 18 4.20 29.96 -8.91
C ASN A 18 5.16 28.89 -8.37
N PRO A 19 5.43 28.86 -7.05
CA PRO A 19 6.17 27.75 -6.48
C PRO A 19 5.39 26.47 -6.83
N ALA A 20 5.99 25.59 -7.62
CA ALA A 20 5.40 24.31 -7.98
C ALA A 20 5.48 23.39 -6.77
N PHE A 21 4.66 23.67 -5.74
CA PHE A 21 4.32 22.66 -4.76
C PHE A 21 3.57 21.57 -5.51
N ALA A 22 4.06 20.33 -5.44
CA ALA A 22 3.34 19.19 -5.97
C ALA A 22 1.94 19.19 -5.34
N ALA A 23 0.89 19.34 -6.16
CA ALA A 23 -0.45 19.47 -5.64
C ALA A 23 -0.86 18.22 -4.85
N ALA A 24 -1.09 18.41 -3.55
CA ALA A 24 -1.53 17.36 -2.65
C ALA A 24 -3.02 17.06 -2.86
N PRO A 25 -3.45 15.80 -2.71
CA PRO A 25 -4.87 15.49 -2.63
C PRO A 25 -5.53 16.17 -1.42
N ALA A 26 -6.78 16.57 -1.60
CA ALA A 26 -7.66 17.01 -0.51
C ALA A 26 -8.78 15.99 -0.32
N ILE A 27 -8.94 15.48 0.90
CA ILE A 27 -10.07 14.61 1.26
C ILE A 27 -11.29 15.52 1.49
N THR A 28 -12.39 15.25 0.78
CA THR A 28 -13.62 16.06 0.84
C THR A 28 -14.78 15.31 1.47
N ALA A 29 -14.76 13.98 1.46
CA ALA A 29 -15.72 13.14 2.20
C ALA A 29 -15.07 11.80 2.60
N TYR A 30 -15.47 11.28 3.75
CA TYR A 30 -14.97 10.04 4.33
C TYR A 30 -16.01 9.50 5.33
N PRO A 31 -16.00 8.20 5.67
CA PRO A 31 -16.87 7.65 6.70
C PRO A 31 -16.67 8.40 8.04
N ASN A 32 -17.73 9.04 8.52
CA ASN A 32 -17.79 9.69 9.83
C ASN A 32 -18.28 8.74 10.94
N THR A 33 -18.38 7.45 10.63
CA THR A 33 -18.79 6.37 11.52
C THR A 33 -17.61 5.45 11.83
N THR A 34 -17.82 4.57 12.81
CA THR A 34 -16.92 3.46 13.08
C THR A 34 -16.78 2.54 11.86
N ILE A 35 -15.53 2.21 11.50
CA ILE A 35 -15.19 1.26 10.45
C ILE A 35 -14.77 -0.06 11.11
N SER A 36 -15.37 -1.16 10.65
CA SER A 36 -14.97 -2.51 11.07
C SER A 36 -13.82 -3.03 10.21
N LEU A 37 -13.03 -3.94 10.77
CA LEU A 37 -12.02 -4.68 10.01
C LEU A 37 -12.62 -5.34 8.76
N ASP A 38 -11.81 -5.39 7.70
CA ASP A 38 -12.11 -6.03 6.42
C ASP A 38 -13.38 -5.57 5.72
N THR A 39 -13.93 -4.44 6.16
CA THR A 39 -15.06 -3.78 5.52
C THR A 39 -14.55 -2.65 4.65
N SER A 40 -15.01 -2.61 3.41
CA SER A 40 -14.66 -1.53 2.50
C SER A 40 -15.38 -0.23 2.89
N PHE A 41 -14.71 0.89 2.64
CA PHE A 41 -15.26 2.22 2.80
C PHE A 41 -14.82 3.12 1.65
N THR A 42 -15.53 4.21 1.45
CA THR A 42 -15.29 5.16 0.35
C THR A 42 -14.73 6.46 0.88
N VAL A 43 -13.73 6.99 0.18
CA VAL A 43 -13.14 8.30 0.43
C VAL A 43 -13.26 9.12 -0.85
N THR A 44 -13.89 10.29 -0.77
CA THR A 44 -13.93 11.25 -1.88
C THR A 44 -12.75 12.20 -1.74
N ALA A 45 -12.00 12.36 -2.82
CA ALA A 45 -10.86 13.27 -2.85
C ALA A 45 -10.86 14.14 -4.11
N THR A 46 -10.18 15.28 -4.01
CA THR A 46 -9.98 16.22 -5.12
C THR A 46 -8.51 16.62 -5.25
N MET A 47 -8.11 16.97 -6.47
CA MET A 47 -6.77 17.45 -6.84
C MET A 47 -6.90 18.51 -7.93
N SER A 48 -5.99 19.48 -7.95
CA SER A 48 -5.93 20.54 -8.97
C SER A 48 -4.49 21.01 -9.17
N GLY A 49 -4.16 21.59 -10.32
CA GLY A 49 -2.80 22.08 -10.59
C GLY A 49 -1.80 20.97 -10.92
N LEU A 50 -2.31 19.81 -11.37
CA LEU A 50 -1.50 18.72 -11.89
C LEU A 50 -1.30 18.87 -13.41
N THR A 51 -0.56 17.96 -14.02
CA THR A 51 -0.43 17.91 -15.49
C THR A 51 -1.78 17.55 -16.10
N ASN A 52 -2.16 18.23 -17.17
CA ASN A 52 -3.43 18.02 -17.87
C ASN A 52 -3.45 16.64 -18.55
N ASN A 53 -4.57 15.92 -18.48
CA ASN A 53 -4.76 14.62 -19.12
C ASN A 53 -3.68 13.57 -18.76
N ALA A 54 -3.15 13.63 -17.53
CA ALA A 54 -2.06 12.77 -17.08
C ALA A 54 -2.56 11.71 -16.10
N VAL A 55 -1.93 10.54 -16.16
CA VAL A 55 -2.23 9.42 -15.25
C VAL A 55 -1.46 9.58 -13.94
N TYR A 56 -2.18 9.43 -12.84
CA TYR A 56 -1.62 9.34 -11.49
C TYR A 56 -2.15 8.11 -10.78
N ARG A 57 -1.51 7.78 -9.67
CA ARG A 57 -1.83 6.63 -8.84
C ARG A 57 -2.22 7.08 -7.44
N LEU A 58 -3.32 6.57 -6.91
CA LEU A 58 -3.85 6.94 -5.59
C LEU A 58 -3.91 5.75 -4.64
N ARG A 59 -3.38 5.95 -3.43
CA ARG A 59 -3.43 5.02 -2.31
C ARG A 59 -4.27 5.59 -1.19
N VAL A 60 -5.17 4.78 -0.65
CA VAL A 60 -5.76 4.98 0.68
C VAL A 60 -4.77 4.42 1.72
N ALA A 61 -4.38 5.26 2.67
CA ALA A 61 -3.42 4.90 3.69
C ALA A 61 -3.97 5.22 5.08
N ILE A 62 -3.82 4.28 5.99
CA ILE A 62 -4.32 4.38 7.36
C ILE A 62 -3.14 4.20 8.29
N ALA A 63 -2.99 5.04 9.29
CA ALA A 63 -1.97 4.88 10.32
C ALA A 63 -2.59 5.12 11.69
N GLN A 64 -2.08 4.45 12.72
CA GLN A 64 -2.46 4.83 14.08
C GLN A 64 -2.07 6.30 14.28
N SER A 65 -2.96 7.10 14.89
CA SER A 65 -2.73 8.53 15.02
C SER A 65 -1.39 8.84 15.69
N GLY A 66 -0.61 9.72 15.08
CA GLY A 66 0.75 10.07 15.52
C GLY A 66 1.87 9.12 15.03
N THR A 67 1.55 8.10 14.23
CA THR A 67 2.54 7.20 13.62
C THR A 67 2.66 7.42 12.11
N SER A 68 3.75 6.95 11.52
CA SER A 68 3.94 6.92 10.05
C SER A 68 3.86 5.49 9.49
N ASN A 69 3.38 4.54 10.28
CA ASN A 69 3.23 3.15 9.88
C ASN A 69 1.92 2.97 9.11
N TYR A 70 1.95 3.32 7.82
CA TYR A 70 0.78 3.29 6.97
C TYR A 70 0.47 1.87 6.48
N PHE A 71 -0.74 1.42 6.75
CA PHE A 71 -1.28 0.12 6.36
C PHE A 71 -2.59 0.29 5.58
N GLY A 72 -3.19 -0.84 5.23
CA GLY A 72 -4.51 -0.93 4.62
C GLY A 72 -4.44 -1.13 3.12
N SER A 73 -5.61 -1.45 2.57
CA SER A 73 -5.75 -1.85 1.17
C SER A 73 -6.54 -0.84 0.37
N THR A 74 -6.15 -0.63 -0.89
CA THR A 74 -6.86 0.20 -1.86
C THR A 74 -7.42 -0.67 -2.97
N TYR A 75 -8.68 -0.45 -3.36
CA TYR A 75 -9.31 -1.18 -4.46
C TYR A 75 -9.06 -0.48 -5.79
N ASP A 76 -8.48 -1.14 -6.78
CA ASP A 76 -8.17 -0.56 -8.09
C ASP A 76 -9.31 -0.64 -9.13
N GLY A 77 -10.48 -1.14 -8.71
CA GLY A 77 -11.60 -1.47 -9.60
C GLY A 77 -11.65 -2.95 -10.01
N SER A 78 -10.62 -3.73 -9.70
CA SER A 78 -10.54 -5.18 -9.95
C SER A 78 -10.17 -5.95 -8.68
N THR A 79 -9.09 -5.57 -8.01
CA THR A 79 -8.56 -6.26 -6.82
C THR A 79 -8.12 -5.27 -5.75
N TRP A 80 -7.96 -5.79 -4.52
CA TRP A 80 -7.41 -5.06 -3.39
C TRP A 80 -5.89 -5.15 -3.40
N HIS A 81 -5.23 -4.01 -3.17
CA HIS A 81 -3.78 -3.93 -3.08
C HIS A 81 -3.36 -3.39 -1.73
N MET A 82 -2.54 -4.17 -1.02
CA MET A 82 -1.98 -3.81 0.26
C MET A 82 -0.81 -2.83 0.09
N GLY A 83 -0.65 -1.95 1.06
CA GLY A 83 0.14 -0.73 0.98
C GLY A 83 1.66 -0.87 1.04
N SER A 84 2.29 -1.84 0.36
CA SER A 84 3.75 -1.78 0.15
C SER A 84 4.09 -0.77 -0.96
N ILE A 85 5.09 0.08 -0.69
CA ILE A 85 5.55 1.16 -1.58
C ILE A 85 6.14 0.62 -2.89
N SER A 86 6.60 -0.64 -2.88
CA SER A 86 7.22 -1.33 -4.02
C SER A 86 6.24 -1.69 -5.12
N ASP A 87 4.96 -1.86 -4.78
CA ASP A 87 4.08 -2.65 -5.66
C ASP A 87 3.48 -1.78 -6.76
N GLY A 88 3.41 -0.46 -6.55
CA GLY A 88 2.94 0.49 -7.56
C GLY A 88 1.51 0.24 -8.05
N ASN A 89 0.82 -0.74 -7.46
CA ASN A 89 -0.52 -1.20 -7.83
C ASN A 89 -1.54 -0.43 -6.99
N TYR A 90 -1.75 0.81 -7.39
CA TYR A 90 -2.69 1.72 -6.77
C TYR A 90 -3.73 2.14 -7.82
N VAL A 91 -4.81 2.77 -7.38
CA VAL A 91 -5.88 3.24 -8.29
C VAL A 91 -5.29 4.20 -9.32
N ASN A 92 -5.39 3.85 -10.60
CA ASN A 92 -5.08 4.77 -11.68
C ASN A 92 -6.21 5.79 -11.84
N ILE A 93 -5.85 7.06 -11.86
CA ILE A 93 -6.75 8.16 -12.20
C ILE A 93 -6.15 8.95 -13.35
N THR A 94 -7.00 9.64 -14.11
CA THR A 94 -6.59 10.56 -15.15
C THR A 94 -7.14 11.94 -14.83
N THR A 95 -6.28 12.95 -14.79
CA THR A 95 -6.70 14.35 -14.64
C THR A 95 -7.42 14.83 -15.90
N ASP A 96 -8.29 15.82 -15.74
CA ASP A 96 -8.96 16.47 -16.86
C ASP A 96 -8.02 17.42 -17.64
N GLY A 97 -8.60 18.11 -18.62
CA GLY A 97 -7.90 19.09 -19.45
C GLY A 97 -7.36 20.31 -18.70
N ASN A 98 -7.71 20.49 -17.42
CA ASN A 98 -7.26 21.56 -16.54
C ASN A 98 -6.29 21.04 -15.46
N GLY A 99 -5.90 19.76 -15.52
CA GLY A 99 -5.04 19.17 -14.50
C GLY A 99 -5.75 18.98 -13.17
N ALA A 100 -7.06 18.82 -13.18
CA ALA A 100 -7.88 18.55 -12.00
C ALA A 100 -8.42 17.12 -12.02
N TRP A 101 -8.73 16.59 -10.85
CA TRP A 101 -9.45 15.33 -10.69
C TRP A 101 -10.28 15.39 -9.42
N GLY A 102 -11.45 14.77 -9.46
CA GLY A 102 -12.29 14.55 -8.29
C GLY A 102 -13.01 13.23 -8.42
N GLY A 103 -13.09 12.47 -7.34
CA GLY A 103 -13.77 11.19 -7.36
C GLY A 103 -13.62 10.39 -6.08
N ASP A 104 -14.20 9.20 -6.14
CA ASP A 104 -14.27 8.25 -5.04
C ASP A 104 -13.18 7.18 -5.16
N ILE A 105 -12.62 6.82 -4.02
CA ILE A 105 -11.59 5.80 -3.88
C ILE A 105 -12.01 4.88 -2.75
N GLN A 106 -11.91 3.57 -2.97
CA GLN A 106 -12.28 2.60 -1.94
C GLN A 106 -11.05 2.11 -1.17
N GLY A 107 -11.17 2.14 0.16
CA GLY A 107 -10.19 1.64 1.11
C GLY A 107 -10.76 0.52 1.97
N LYS A 108 -9.88 -0.26 2.59
CA LYS A 108 -10.23 -1.29 3.57
C LYS A 108 -9.17 -1.30 4.68
N ILE A 109 -9.62 -1.48 5.91
CA ILE A 109 -8.73 -1.81 7.03
C ILE A 109 -8.46 -3.31 6.93
N ASP A 110 -7.32 -3.66 6.37
CA ASP A 110 -6.95 -5.04 6.11
C ASP A 110 -6.34 -5.67 7.36
N SER A 111 -7.02 -6.66 7.95
CA SER A 111 -6.53 -7.29 9.18
C SER A 111 -5.33 -8.20 8.96
N ASP A 112 -5.10 -8.63 7.71
CA ASP A 112 -3.95 -9.41 7.28
C ASP A 112 -2.71 -8.54 7.00
N ASP A 113 -2.82 -7.20 7.07
CA ASP A 113 -1.68 -6.31 6.89
C ASP A 113 -0.72 -6.42 8.08
N PRO A 114 0.56 -6.82 7.86
CA PRO A 114 1.51 -6.98 8.96
C PRO A 114 1.82 -5.67 9.69
N SER A 115 1.54 -4.53 9.05
CA SER A 115 1.71 -3.20 9.65
C SER A 115 0.53 -2.84 10.57
N PHE A 116 -0.60 -3.56 10.46
CA PHE A 116 -1.70 -3.46 11.40
C PHE A 116 -1.33 -4.15 12.72
N THR A 117 -0.86 -3.33 13.66
CA THR A 117 -0.35 -3.81 14.97
C THR A 117 -1.23 -3.40 16.13
N THR A 118 -2.32 -2.67 15.86
CA THR A 118 -3.12 -1.99 16.88
C THR A 118 -4.59 -2.36 16.81
N GLY A 119 -5.25 -2.45 17.97
CA GLY A 119 -6.66 -2.78 18.06
C GLY A 119 -7.60 -1.62 17.72
N SER A 120 -8.82 -1.66 18.27
CA SER A 120 -9.79 -0.58 18.15
C SER A 120 -9.20 0.76 18.58
N GLY A 121 -9.57 1.86 17.92
CA GLY A 121 -9.03 3.18 18.26
C GLY A 121 -9.26 4.24 17.19
N THR A 122 -8.56 5.37 17.36
CA THR A 122 -8.56 6.47 16.38
C THR A 122 -7.34 6.36 15.46
N TYR A 123 -7.58 6.52 14.17
CA TYR A 123 -6.58 6.39 13.12
C TYR A 123 -6.60 7.61 12.21
N ASP A 124 -5.44 7.94 11.66
CA ASP A 124 -5.27 8.95 10.63
C ASP A 124 -5.46 8.29 9.26
N LEU A 125 -6.45 8.78 8.51
CA LEU A 125 -6.70 8.43 7.12
C LEU A 125 -6.09 9.48 6.21
N LYS A 126 -5.34 9.03 5.20
CA LYS A 126 -4.69 9.89 4.20
C LYS A 126 -4.84 9.31 2.79
N ILE A 127 -4.76 10.19 1.80
CA ILE A 127 -4.59 9.82 0.40
C ILE A 127 -3.17 10.15 -0.04
N GLY A 128 -2.48 9.15 -0.59
CA GLY A 128 -1.17 9.31 -1.21
C GLY A 128 -1.31 9.36 -2.72
N ARG A 129 -0.79 10.42 -3.35
CA ARG A 129 -0.72 10.57 -4.81
C ARG A 129 0.70 10.31 -5.30
N TYR A 130 0.82 9.44 -6.27
CA TYR A 130 2.06 9.11 -6.96
C TYR A 130 1.95 9.51 -8.43
N THR A 131 3.08 9.84 -9.06
CA THR A 131 3.13 9.83 -10.52
C THR A 131 2.93 8.40 -11.04
N GLN A 132 2.61 8.25 -12.33
CA GLN A 132 2.37 6.94 -12.94
C GLN A 132 3.52 5.94 -12.71
N THR A 133 4.76 6.42 -12.62
CA THR A 133 5.95 5.58 -12.42
C THR A 133 6.69 5.83 -11.11
N GLY A 134 6.35 6.90 -10.38
CA GLY A 134 7.08 7.30 -9.17
C GLY A 134 6.68 6.54 -7.92
N VAL A 135 7.64 6.35 -7.01
CA VAL A 135 7.45 5.63 -5.74
C VAL A 135 7.29 6.57 -4.54
N THR A 136 7.42 7.88 -4.75
CA THR A 136 7.26 8.88 -3.70
C THR A 136 5.86 9.47 -3.76
N ALA A 137 5.14 9.40 -2.64
CA ALA A 137 3.80 9.96 -2.52
C ALA A 137 3.86 11.45 -2.17
N THR A 138 2.94 12.23 -2.77
CA THR A 138 2.46 13.48 -2.20
C THR A 138 1.23 13.17 -1.35
N TRP A 139 1.27 13.48 -0.05
CA TRP A 139 0.23 13.10 0.90
C TRP A 139 -0.78 14.22 1.12
N SER A 140 -2.05 13.85 1.29
CA SER A 140 -3.08 14.75 1.83
C SER A 140 -2.81 15.13 3.29
N ASN A 141 -3.53 16.14 3.77
CA ASN A 141 -3.73 16.32 5.21
C ASN A 141 -4.46 15.08 5.78
N PRO A 142 -4.15 14.66 7.02
CA PRO A 142 -4.85 13.56 7.67
C PRO A 142 -6.27 13.96 8.08
N VAL A 143 -7.19 13.01 8.01
CA VAL A 143 -8.51 13.06 8.66
C VAL A 143 -8.63 11.92 9.67
N SER A 144 -9.32 12.14 10.77
CA SER A 144 -9.46 11.12 11.82
C SER A 144 -10.67 10.22 11.58
N ILE A 145 -10.46 8.91 11.69
CA ILE A 145 -11.50 7.88 11.63
C ILE A 145 -11.44 7.00 12.89
N THR A 146 -12.56 6.36 13.23
CA THR A 146 -12.63 5.40 14.35
C THR A 146 -12.74 3.98 13.82
N VAL A 147 -11.92 3.08 14.37
CA VAL A 147 -11.84 1.67 13.99
C VAL A 147 -12.27 0.79 15.15
N THR A 148 -13.06 -0.24 14.86
CA THR A 148 -13.43 -1.26 15.84
C THR A 148 -12.99 -2.65 15.37
N VAL A 149 -12.27 -3.33 16.27
CA VAL A 149 -11.85 -4.71 16.15
C VAL A 149 -12.76 -5.56 17.03
N PRO A 150 -13.39 -6.63 16.50
CA PRO A 150 -14.17 -7.55 17.31
C PRO A 150 -13.28 -8.29 18.32
N PRO A 151 -13.80 -8.66 19.49
CA PRO A 151 -13.03 -9.43 20.47
C PRO A 151 -12.66 -10.80 19.89
N THR A 152 -11.42 -11.24 20.11
CA THR A 152 -11.00 -12.60 19.78
C THR A 152 -11.82 -13.60 20.58
N PRO A 153 -12.40 -14.65 19.97
CA PRO A 153 -13.13 -15.67 20.72
C PRO A 153 -12.20 -16.32 21.74
N THR A 154 -12.64 -16.39 22.99
CA THR A 154 -11.91 -17.13 24.03
C THR A 154 -12.01 -18.62 23.72
N PRO A 155 -10.91 -19.39 23.74
CA PRO A 155 -11.00 -20.83 23.51
C PRO A 155 -11.90 -21.47 24.57
N THR A 156 -12.96 -22.13 24.12
CA THR A 156 -13.82 -22.92 25.00
C THR A 156 -13.00 -24.12 25.47
N LEU A 157 -12.84 -24.30 26.78
CA LEU A 157 -12.20 -25.49 27.32
C LEU A 157 -13.01 -26.72 26.90
N THR A 158 -12.41 -27.60 26.10
CA THR A 158 -13.02 -28.89 25.76
C THR A 158 -13.17 -29.69 27.06
N PRO A 159 -14.37 -30.21 27.38
CA PRO A 159 -14.53 -31.04 28.56
C PRO A 159 -13.59 -32.23 28.49
N THR A 160 -12.79 -32.44 29.55
CA THR A 160 -11.93 -33.62 29.67
C THR A 160 -12.81 -34.87 29.73
N PRO A 161 -12.56 -35.90 28.90
CA PRO A 161 -13.34 -37.14 28.97
C PRO A 161 -13.17 -37.76 30.37
N THR A 162 -14.29 -37.98 31.05
CA THR A 162 -14.32 -38.72 32.32
C THR A 162 -13.90 -40.16 32.05
N PRO A 163 -12.96 -40.75 32.83
CA PRO A 163 -12.56 -42.13 32.63
C PRO A 163 -13.77 -43.06 32.80
N THR A 164 -14.13 -43.77 31.73
CA THR A 164 -15.16 -44.81 31.76
C THR A 164 -14.62 -46.01 32.52
N LYS A 165 -15.38 -46.52 33.50
CA LYS A 165 -15.03 -47.75 34.21
C LYS A 165 -14.99 -48.91 33.21
N THR A 166 -13.84 -49.55 33.07
CA THR A 166 -13.68 -50.78 32.26
C THR A 166 -14.58 -51.88 32.83
N PRO A 167 -15.45 -52.52 32.02
CA PRO A 167 -16.24 -53.65 32.49
C PRO A 167 -15.33 -54.81 32.89
N THR A 168 -15.56 -55.35 34.08
CA THR A 168 -14.88 -56.56 34.58
C THR A 168 -15.30 -57.76 33.72
N PRO A 169 -14.36 -58.57 33.19
CA PRO A 169 -14.71 -59.73 32.38
C PRO A 169 -15.52 -60.75 33.19
N THR A 170 -16.71 -61.08 32.71
CA THR A 170 -17.54 -62.16 33.23
C THR A 170 -16.89 -63.51 32.88
N PRO A 171 -16.73 -64.44 33.84
CA PRO A 171 -16.14 -65.75 33.55
C PRO A 171 -17.03 -66.54 32.58
N MET A 172 -16.43 -66.94 31.44
CA MET A 172 -17.08 -67.75 30.42
C MET A 172 -17.06 -69.22 30.85
N SER A 173 -18.24 -69.84 30.96
CA SER A 173 -18.38 -71.26 31.25
C SER A 173 -18.06 -72.07 29.99
N ASN A 174 -17.05 -72.93 30.08
CA ASN A 174 -16.67 -73.85 29.02
C ASN A 174 -17.71 -74.98 28.89
N THR A 175 -18.43 -75.04 27.76
CA THR A 175 -19.21 -76.22 27.38
C THR A 175 -18.68 -76.78 26.05
N PRO A 176 -18.26 -78.05 25.98
CA PRO A 176 -17.67 -78.62 24.78
C PRO A 176 -18.72 -79.15 23.76
N THR A 177 -18.51 -78.73 22.51
CA THR A 177 -18.48 -79.49 21.25
C THR A 177 -19.67 -80.37 20.80
N ALA A 178 -20.21 -80.05 19.61
CA ALA A 178 -20.61 -81.05 18.61
C ALA A 178 -20.29 -80.57 17.18
N LYS A 179 -19.80 -81.51 16.36
CA LYS A 179 -19.24 -81.40 14.99
C LYS A 179 -20.35 -81.60 13.91
N PRO A 180 -20.08 -81.59 12.58
CA PRO A 180 -20.76 -80.72 11.61
C PRO A 180 -21.65 -81.46 10.59
N THR A 181 -22.56 -80.74 9.92
CA THR A 181 -23.25 -81.25 8.73
C THR A 181 -23.42 -80.14 7.68
N THR A 182 -22.87 -80.37 6.49
CA THR A 182 -23.10 -79.67 5.20
C THR A 182 -23.94 -80.60 4.30
N PRO A 183 -24.42 -80.24 3.08
CA PRO A 183 -24.53 -78.93 2.39
C PRO A 183 -25.90 -78.67 1.71
N SER A 184 -26.14 -77.46 1.21
CA SER A 184 -26.91 -77.21 -0.03
C SER A 184 -26.74 -75.76 -0.53
N ALA A 185 -26.37 -75.64 -1.82
CA ALA A 185 -26.36 -74.43 -2.67
C ALA A 185 -27.62 -74.44 -3.58
N PRO A 186 -27.86 -73.49 -4.53
CA PRO A 186 -27.24 -72.18 -4.84
C PRO A 186 -28.29 -71.04 -4.64
N GLU A 187 -28.10 -69.74 -4.89
CA GLU A 187 -27.70 -69.05 -6.11
C GLU A 187 -27.77 -67.51 -5.84
N ASN A 188 -26.97 -66.74 -6.60
CA ASN A 188 -27.36 -65.45 -7.21
C ASN A 188 -26.75 -64.09 -6.74
N ILE A 189 -25.83 -63.61 -7.58
CA ILE A 189 -25.62 -62.25 -8.14
C ILE A 189 -24.87 -61.11 -7.39
N SER A 190 -23.91 -60.58 -8.15
CA SER A 190 -23.35 -59.22 -8.21
C SER A 190 -22.15 -58.87 -7.34
N GLN A 191 -20.97 -58.78 -7.97
CA GLN A 191 -19.84 -57.99 -7.47
C GLN A 191 -19.59 -56.81 -8.42
N ASN A 192 -19.92 -55.61 -7.94
CA ASN A 192 -19.39 -54.37 -8.50
C ASN A 192 -18.11 -54.00 -7.76
N SER A 193 -17.06 -53.85 -8.56
CA SER A 193 -15.77 -53.25 -8.23
C SER A 193 -15.93 -51.87 -7.58
N VAL A 194 -15.34 -51.66 -6.40
CA VAL A 194 -14.91 -50.33 -5.95
C VAL A 194 -13.54 -50.43 -5.28
N LEU A 195 -12.56 -50.01 -6.08
CA LEU A 195 -11.19 -49.67 -5.74
C LEU A 195 -11.16 -48.35 -4.95
N GLY A 196 -10.47 -48.29 -3.80
CA GLY A 196 -10.33 -47.01 -3.10
C GLY A 196 -9.48 -46.92 -1.82
N LYS A 197 -8.16 -46.79 -2.01
CA LYS A 197 -7.23 -45.82 -1.36
C LYS A 197 -6.88 -45.98 0.15
N SER A 198 -5.77 -46.69 0.39
CA SER A 198 -4.86 -46.60 1.55
C SER A 198 -4.19 -45.22 1.59
N THR A 199 -4.32 -44.46 2.68
CA THR A 199 -3.35 -44.26 3.78
C THR A 199 -1.96 -43.77 3.37
N GLY A 200 -1.67 -42.53 3.80
CA GLY A 200 -0.43 -42.14 4.46
C GLY A 200 0.73 -41.72 3.56
N ASP A 201 0.93 -40.41 3.44
CA ASP A 201 2.29 -39.87 3.31
C ASP A 201 2.37 -38.55 4.08
N GLY A 202 3.12 -38.60 5.17
CA GLY A 202 3.60 -37.42 5.87
C GLY A 202 4.75 -36.83 5.06
N LEU A 203 4.61 -35.56 4.69
CA LEU A 203 5.72 -34.74 4.24
C LEU A 203 6.01 -33.72 5.32
N ASP A 204 7.06 -34.06 6.07
CA ASP A 204 7.90 -33.17 6.84
C ASP A 204 8.42 -32.07 5.90
N ILE A 205 8.08 -30.81 6.20
CA ILE A 205 8.68 -29.64 5.55
C ILE A 205 9.13 -28.70 6.66
N SER A 206 10.40 -28.82 7.02
CA SER A 206 11.12 -27.84 7.80
C SER A 206 11.24 -26.51 7.00
N PRO A 207 11.06 -25.33 7.61
CA PRO A 207 11.25 -24.06 6.92
C PRO A 207 12.74 -23.81 6.65
N PRO A 208 13.15 -23.32 5.46
CA PRO A 208 14.51 -22.85 5.28
C PRO A 208 14.74 -21.55 6.06
N GLU A 209 15.86 -21.53 6.79
CA GLU A 209 16.35 -20.39 7.55
C GLU A 209 16.57 -19.14 6.68
N ASN A 210 16.26 -18.03 7.34
CA ASN A 210 16.56 -16.66 7.00
C ASN A 210 18.08 -16.44 6.78
N LEU A 211 18.47 -15.95 5.60
CA LEU A 211 19.74 -15.26 5.40
C LEU A 211 19.46 -13.82 4.96
N ILE A 212 19.49 -12.94 5.97
CA ILE A 212 19.65 -11.50 5.80
C ILE A 212 21.08 -11.24 5.33
N SER A 213 21.24 -10.57 4.19
CA SER A 213 22.00 -9.32 4.08
C SER A 213 22.29 -9.05 2.61
N ASP A 214 21.65 -8.02 2.07
CA ASP A 214 22.36 -7.24 1.08
C ASP A 214 22.12 -5.76 1.30
N SER A 215 23.23 -5.03 1.23
CA SER A 215 23.41 -3.71 1.79
C SER A 215 22.54 -2.68 1.10
N ALA A 216 21.84 -1.87 1.88
CA ALA A 216 21.23 -0.63 1.41
C ALA A 216 22.31 0.29 0.85
N LYS A 217 22.53 0.24 -0.47
CA LYS A 217 23.37 1.19 -1.16
C LYS A 217 22.65 2.54 -1.15
N LYS A 218 23.18 3.46 -0.36
CA LYS A 218 22.79 4.88 -0.32
C LYS A 218 22.58 5.37 -1.76
N PRO A 219 21.42 5.97 -2.11
CA PRO A 219 21.23 6.50 -3.45
C PRO A 219 22.26 7.61 -3.69
N ASP A 220 23.05 7.45 -4.74
CA ASP A 220 24.09 8.40 -5.11
C ASP A 220 23.42 9.70 -5.62
N ASN A 221 23.43 10.74 -4.78
CA ASN A 221 22.85 12.07 -5.04
C ASN A 221 23.59 12.89 -6.13
N ILE A 222 24.20 12.22 -7.11
CA ILE A 222 25.05 12.82 -8.15
C ILE A 222 24.24 13.81 -8.98
N PHE A 223 22.96 13.51 -9.25
CA PHE A 223 22.08 14.36 -10.05
C PHE A 223 21.75 15.70 -9.36
N GLN A 224 21.60 15.70 -8.03
CA GLN A 224 21.33 16.93 -7.27
C GLN A 224 22.57 17.84 -7.22
N GLY A 225 23.77 17.26 -7.11
CA GLY A 225 25.03 18.01 -7.17
C GLY A 225 25.26 18.67 -8.53
N ILE A 226 24.93 17.99 -9.63
CA ILE A 226 25.05 18.55 -10.99
C ILE A 226 24.09 19.72 -11.18
N ILE A 227 22.84 19.62 -10.72
CA ILE A 227 21.87 20.73 -10.82
C ILE A 227 22.31 21.94 -10.01
N MET A 228 22.84 21.74 -8.80
CA MET A 228 23.35 22.83 -7.97
C MET A 228 24.56 23.52 -8.63
N LEU A 229 25.47 22.73 -9.23
CA LEU A 229 26.65 23.26 -9.93
C LEU A 229 26.24 24.08 -11.17
N VAL A 230 25.32 23.57 -11.99
CA VAL A 230 24.81 24.27 -13.18
C VAL A 230 24.11 25.58 -12.79
N GLY A 231 23.33 25.57 -11.70
CA GLY A 231 22.67 26.77 -11.17
C GLY A 231 23.66 27.85 -10.74
N VAL A 232 24.72 27.49 -10.00
CA VAL A 232 25.75 28.44 -9.56
C VAL A 232 26.52 29.02 -10.75
N VAL A 233 26.87 28.19 -11.74
CA VAL A 233 27.56 28.64 -12.96
C VAL A 233 26.68 29.60 -13.77
N PHE A 234 25.38 29.32 -13.88
CA PHE A 234 24.45 30.20 -14.60
C PHE A 234 24.32 31.58 -13.93
N ILE A 235 24.21 31.62 -12.60
CA ILE A 235 24.16 32.87 -11.84
C ILE A 235 25.46 33.67 -12.02
N ALA A 236 26.62 33.03 -11.96
CA ALA A 236 27.91 33.69 -12.18
C ALA A 236 28.00 34.33 -13.58
N ILE A 237 27.50 33.64 -14.62
CA ILE A 237 27.45 34.16 -15.99
C ILE A 237 26.54 35.39 -16.08
N CYS A 238 25.37 35.36 -15.44
CA CYS A 238 24.45 36.52 -15.41
C CYS A 238 25.07 37.75 -14.74
N VAL A 239 25.84 37.57 -13.67
CA VAL A 239 26.55 38.65 -12.97
C VAL A 239 27.67 39.23 -13.85
N ILE A 240 28.45 38.38 -14.54
CA ILE A 240 29.52 38.85 -15.43
C ILE A 240 28.94 39.65 -16.61
N LEU A 241 27.84 39.19 -17.20
CA LEU A 241 27.19 39.87 -18.32
C LEU A 241 26.62 41.23 -17.91
N THR A 242 26.02 41.34 -16.71
CA THR A 242 25.51 42.63 -16.20
C THR A 242 26.64 43.63 -15.96
N ILE A 243 27.77 43.21 -15.36
CA ILE A 243 28.94 44.08 -15.17
C ILE A 243 29.50 44.57 -16.52
N ARG A 244 29.59 43.68 -17.53
CA ARG A 244 30.07 44.06 -18.87
C ARG A 244 29.15 45.08 -19.56
N ILE A 245 27.84 44.95 -19.39
CA ILE A 245 26.88 45.88 -19.95
C ILE A 245 26.99 47.27 -19.28
N ILE A 246 27.17 47.31 -17.96
CA ILE A 246 27.34 48.57 -17.21
C ILE A 246 28.61 49.29 -17.66
N LYS A 247 29.75 48.57 -17.70
CA LYS A 247 31.02 49.15 -18.17
C LYS A 247 30.95 49.65 -19.61
N LYS A 248 30.24 48.94 -20.49
CA LYS A 248 30.06 49.39 -21.88
C LYS A 248 29.21 50.65 -21.98
N GLY A 249 28.22 50.84 -21.10
CA GLY A 249 27.41 52.06 -21.06
C GLY A 249 28.20 53.29 -20.60
N GLU A 250 29.10 53.11 -19.65
CA GLU A 250 29.95 54.17 -19.09
C GLU A 250 30.99 54.68 -20.09
N GLN A 251 31.54 53.79 -20.92
CA GLN A 251 32.45 54.17 -22.01
C GLN A 251 31.76 55.00 -23.11
N VAL A 252 30.49 54.71 -23.41
CA VAL A 252 29.74 55.45 -24.44
C VAL A 252 29.33 56.85 -23.96
N GLN A 253 29.06 57.04 -22.66
CA GLN A 253 28.79 58.38 -22.12
C GLN A 253 30.04 59.27 -22.08
N ASN A 254 31.24 58.70 -21.90
CA ASN A 254 32.49 59.45 -21.87
C ASN A 254 33.02 59.83 -23.27
N GLU A 255 32.42 59.32 -24.35
CA GLU A 255 32.76 59.68 -25.74
C GLU A 255 31.81 60.74 -26.33
N GLU A 256 30.73 61.11 -25.61
CA GLU A 256 29.73 62.11 -26.03
C GLU A 256 29.87 63.48 -25.31
N GLU A 257 30.90 63.66 -24.48
CA GLU A 257 31.31 64.94 -23.85
C GLU A 257 32.65 65.44 -24.44
#